data_AF-A0A928ZH59-F1
#
_entry.id   AF-A0A928ZH59-F1
#
_cell.length_a   1.000
_cell.length_b   1.000
_cell.length_c   1.000
_cell.angle_alpha   90.00
_cell.angle_beta   90.00
_cell.angle_gamma   90.00
#
_symmetry.space_group_name_H-M   'P 1'
#
loop_
_entity.id
_entity.type
_entity.pdbx_description
1 polymer ?
#
loop_
_entity_poly.entity_id
_entity_poly.type
_entity_poly.pdbx_seq_one_letter_code
_entity_poly.pdbx_strand_id
1 'polypeptide(L)' 'MTIEQAVIENLRELPADKQQEVLDFIQFLKHKSQPKKPRRSLYGLWSDLDIEITEKDITEARQEMWGNFPKDIHL' A
#
# COMPACT_ATOMS: atom_id res chain seq x y z
N MET A 1 10.37 35.67 -13.17
CA MET A 1 9.95 35.07 -11.89
C MET A 1 10.26 33.59 -11.95
N THR A 2 11.03 33.04 -11.01
CA THR A 2 11.30 31.59 -10.93
C THR A 2 10.21 30.90 -10.10
N ILE A 3 10.05 29.58 -10.28
CA ILE A 3 9.11 28.79 -9.46
C ILE A 3 9.47 28.90 -7.98
N GLU A 4 10.77 28.87 -7.65
CA GLU A 4 11.26 29.03 -6.28
C GLU A 4 10.84 30.37 -5.67
N GLN A 5 11.01 31.48 -6.41
CA GLN A 5 10.59 32.81 -5.96
C GLN A 5 9.08 32.88 -5.72
N ALA A 6 8.28 32.38 -6.67
CA ALA A 6 6.82 32.38 -6.54
C ALA A 6 6.35 31.57 -5.32
N VAL A 7 6.97 30.42 -5.03
CA VAL A 7 6.66 29.61 -3.85
C VAL A 7 6.98 30.35 -2.56
N ILE A 8 8.14 31.02 -2.48
CA ILE A 8 8.54 31.78 -1.29
C ILE A 8 7.59 32.96 -1.04
N GLU A 9 7.21 33.70 -2.09
CA GLU A 9 6.27 34.82 -1.99
C GLU A 9 4.92 34.36 -1.46
N ASN A 10 4.32 33.32 -2.07
CA ASN A 10 3.03 32.79 -1.64
C ASN A 10 3.09 32.19 -0.24
N LEU A 11 4.18 31.51 0.13
CA LEU A 11 4.33 30.90 1.46
C LEU A 11 4.34 31.94 2.59
N ARG A 12 4.91 33.13 2.35
CA ARG A 12 4.96 34.22 3.35
C ARG A 12 3.60 34.84 3.62
N GLU A 13 2.69 34.80 2.67
CA GLU A 13 1.32 35.31 2.81
C GLU A 13 0.40 34.35 3.58
N LEU A 14 0.80 33.09 3.74
CA LEU A 14 0.02 32.08 4.43
C LEU A 14 0.13 32.23 5.97
N PRO A 15 -0.96 31.96 6.71
CA PRO A 15 -0.88 31.81 8.16
C PRO A 15 -0.10 30.55 8.56
N ALA A 16 0.36 30.50 9.81
CA ALA A 16 1.33 29.49 10.27
C ALA A 16 0.86 28.04 10.12
N ASP A 17 -0.43 27.77 10.31
CA ASP A 17 -1.05 26.44 10.08
C ASP A 17 -0.94 26.01 8.62
N LYS A 18 -1.18 26.94 7.68
CA LYS A 18 -1.05 26.68 6.24
C LYS A 18 0.39 26.57 5.78
N GLN A 19 1.33 27.28 6.41
CA GLN A 19 2.75 27.08 6.17
C GLN A 19 3.18 25.66 6.57
N GLN A 20 2.65 25.13 7.68
CA GLN A 20 2.91 23.75 8.10
C GLN A 20 2.34 22.74 7.09
N GLU A 21 1.11 22.94 6.58
CA GLU A 21 0.53 22.08 5.53
C GLU A 21 1.40 22.03 4.27
N VAL A 22 1.98 23.17 3.85
CA VAL A 22 2.90 23.21 2.71
C VAL A 22 4.18 22.42 3.01
N LEU A 23 4.73 22.55 4.21
CA LEU A 23 5.92 21.79 4.63
C LEU A 23 5.64 20.28 4.59
N ASP A 24 4.50 19.85 5.12
CA ASP A 24 4.08 18.45 5.12
C ASP A 24 3.91 17.93 3.68
N PHE A 25 3.32 18.73 2.80
CA PHE A 25 3.17 18.37 1.39
C PHE A 25 4.52 18.23 0.67
N ILE A 26 5.49 19.10 0.96
CA ILE A 26 6.86 18.99 0.42
C ILE A 26 7.52 17.69 0.91
N GLN A 27 7.34 17.32 2.18
CA GLN A 27 7.86 16.05 2.71
C GLN A 27 7.21 14.85 2.01
N PHE A 28 5.90 14.90 1.80
CA PHE A 28 5.17 13.90 1.04
C PHE A 28 5.71 13.76 -0.40
N LEU A 29 5.92 14.87 -1.10
CA LEU A 29 6.48 14.84 -2.46
C LEU A 29 7.89 14.25 -2.48
N LYS A 30 8.74 14.61 -1.51
CA LYS A 30 10.09 14.02 -1.37
C LYS A 30 10.01 12.51 -1.19
N HIS A 31 9.11 12.02 -0.33
CA HIS A 31 8.90 10.59 -0.12
C HIS A 31 8.37 9.89 -1.38
N LYS A 32 7.37 10.48 -2.04
CA LYS A 32 6.72 9.92 -3.24
C LYS A 32 7.68 9.83 -4.43
N SER A 33 8.59 10.79 -4.55
CA SER A 33 9.60 10.84 -5.61
C SER A 33 10.81 9.93 -5.35
N GLN A 34 10.89 9.27 -4.18
CA GLN A 34 11.96 8.30 -3.96
C GLN A 34 11.82 7.12 -4.93
N PRO A 35 12.92 6.66 -5.55
CA PRO A 35 12.88 5.50 -6.40
C PRO A 35 12.37 4.30 -5.60
N LYS A 36 11.27 3.71 -6.07
CA LYS A 36 10.73 2.50 -5.45
C LYS A 36 11.78 1.41 -5.56
N LYS A 37 12.24 0.89 -4.42
CA LYS A 37 13.07 -0.32 -4.43
C LYS A 37 12.28 -1.45 -5.09
N PRO A 38 12.91 -2.25 -5.97
CA PRO A 38 12.24 -3.42 -6.51
C PRO A 38 11.76 -4.29 -5.35
N ARG A 39 10.49 -4.71 -5.40
CA ARG A 39 9.95 -5.64 -4.41
C ARG A 39 10.74 -6.94 -4.51
N ARG A 40 11.14 -7.49 -3.36
CA ARG A 40 11.68 -8.85 -3.33
C ARG A 40 10.56 -9.81 -3.69
N SER A 41 10.91 -10.88 -4.41
CA SER A 41 9.97 -11.97 -4.66
C SER A 41 9.54 -12.58 -3.33
N LEU A 42 8.25 -12.89 -3.20
CA LEU A 42 7.72 -13.69 -2.09
C LEU A 42 7.86 -15.19 -2.36
N TYR A 43 8.30 -15.57 -3.57
CA TYR A 43 8.58 -16.96 -3.91
C TYR A 43 9.63 -17.53 -2.95
N GLY A 44 9.32 -18.68 -2.36
CA GLY A 44 10.18 -19.34 -1.37
C GLY A 44 10.04 -18.84 0.06
N LEU A 45 9.16 -17.87 0.37
CA LEU A 45 8.98 -17.38 1.75
C LEU A 45 8.61 -18.49 2.76
N TRP A 46 7.99 -19.57 2.28
CA TRP A 46 7.53 -20.70 3.09
C TRP A 46 8.29 -22.00 2.81
N SER A 47 9.42 -21.96 2.08
CA SER A 47 10.19 -23.17 1.78
C SER A 47 10.69 -23.89 3.03
N ASP A 48 10.90 -23.13 4.11
CA ASP A 48 11.56 -23.63 5.32
C ASP A 48 10.55 -24.10 6.38
N LEU A 49 9.25 -24.02 6.10
CA LEU A 49 8.20 -24.35 7.07
C LEU A 49 7.91 -25.86 7.19
N ASP A 50 8.55 -26.70 6.37
CA ASP A 50 8.31 -28.16 6.31
C ASP A 50 6.81 -28.52 6.23
N ILE A 51 6.06 -27.70 5.48
CA ILE A 51 4.62 -27.88 5.27
C ILE A 51 4.41 -28.62 3.95
N GLU A 52 3.98 -29.87 4.03
CA GLU A 52 3.44 -30.59 2.88
C GLU A 52 1.94 -30.33 2.79
N ILE A 53 1.51 -29.54 1.80
CA ILE A 53 0.08 -29.35 1.52
C ILE A 53 -0.37 -30.46 0.57
N THR A 54 -1.19 -31.38 1.06
CA THR A 54 -1.74 -32.46 0.26
C THR A 54 -3.06 -32.06 -0.41
N GLU A 55 -3.46 -32.81 -1.44
CA GLU A 55 -4.76 -32.63 -2.09
C GLU A 55 -5.94 -32.80 -1.12
N LYS A 56 -5.77 -33.70 -0.14
CA LYS A 56 -6.76 -33.92 0.93
C LYS A 56 -6.92 -32.67 1.79
N ASP A 57 -5.81 -32.05 2.23
CA ASP A 57 -5.84 -30.85 3.06
C ASP A 57 -6.55 -29.70 2.34
N ILE A 58 -6.30 -29.53 1.04
CA ILE A 58 -6.96 -28.52 0.21
C ILE A 58 -8.47 -28.81 0.08
N THR A 59 -8.83 -30.07 -0.10
CA THR A 59 -10.24 -30.49 -0.26
C THR A 59 -11.03 -30.29 1.01
N GLU A 60 -10.46 -30.67 2.16
CA GLU A 60 -11.05 -30.45 3.48
C GLU A 60 -11.21 -28.96 3.77
N ALA A 61 -10.14 -28.16 3.60
CA ALA A 61 -10.20 -26.71 3.82
C ALA A 61 -11.23 -26.03 2.90
N ARG A 62 -11.36 -26.45 1.64
CA ARG A 62 -12.38 -25.92 0.72
C ARG A 62 -13.79 -26.28 1.18
N GLN A 63 -14.01 -27.52 1.60
CA GLN A 63 -15.32 -27.97 2.06
C GLN A 63 -15.73 -27.31 3.38
N GLU A 64 -14.80 -27.12 4.32
CA GLU A 64 -15.06 -26.41 5.57
C GLU A 64 -15.41 -24.94 5.34
N MET A 65 -14.62 -24.25 4.52
CA MET A 65 -14.76 -22.81 4.33
C MET A 65 -15.90 -22.45 3.35
N TRP A 66 -16.16 -23.29 2.35
CA TRP A 66 -17.06 -22.98 1.24
C TRP A 66 -18.16 -24.02 1.02
N GLY A 67 -18.24 -25.08 1.82
CA GLY A 67 -19.26 -26.13 1.67
C GLY A 67 -20.69 -25.62 1.82
N ASN A 68 -20.87 -24.58 2.65
CA ASN A 68 -22.15 -23.89 2.83
C ASN A 68 -22.22 -22.56 2.04
N PHE A 69 -21.33 -22.35 1.07
CA PHE A 69 -21.33 -21.11 0.31
C PHE A 69 -22.66 -20.99 -0.47
N PRO A 70 -23.41 -19.88 -0.33
CA PRO A 70 -24.72 -19.74 -0.95
C PRO A 70 -24.58 -19.80 -2.48
N LYS A 71 -25.30 -20.74 -3.11
CA LYS A 71 -25.30 -20.89 -4.58
C LYS A 71 -26.32 -19.98 -5.26
N ASP A 72 -27.32 -19.54 -4.52
CA ASP A 72 -28.39 -18.66 -4.99
C ASP A 72 -28.19 -17.25 -4.39
N ILE A 73 -27.25 -16.49 -4.96
CA ILE A 73 -27.12 -15.06 -4.69
C ILE A 73 -27.97 -14.35 -5.74
N HIS A 74 -29.17 -13.91 -5.37
CA HIS A 74 -29.92 -12.97 -6.18
C HIS A 74 -29.27 -11.57 -6.03
N LEU A 75 -28.61 -11.11 -7.09
CA LEU A 75 -28.00 -9.78 -7.20
C LEU A 75 -29.05 -8.69 -7.45
#